data_AF-A0A6A5GYM8-F1
#
_entry.id   AF-A0A6A5GYM8-F1
#
_cell.length_a   1.000
_cell.length_b   1.000
_cell.length_c   1.000
_cell.angle_alpha   90.00
_cell.angle_beta   90.00
_cell.angle_gamma   90.00
#
_symmetry.space_group_name_H-M   'P 1'
#
loop_
_entity.id
_entity.type
_entity.pdbx_description
1 polymer ?
#
loop_
_entity_poly.entity_id
_entity_poly.type
_entity_poly.pdbx_seq_one_letter_code
_entity_poly.pdbx_strand_id
1 'polypeptide(L)'
;MFKQLLLLLSVLVIVITADRPHPEDAKQAIADLQAAGIDKKYALELFHIEHKMNQGSAKANGDKEKIKKLTEEYNKAKSNFEKKIPKEQLDKLKKFLA
;
A
#
# COMPACT_ATOMS: atom_id res chain seq x y z
N MET A 1 -18.84 -18.63 -26.89
CA MET A 1 -17.43 -18.17 -26.77
C MET A 1 -17.28 -16.84 -26.05
N PHE A 2 -18.04 -15.78 -26.38
CA PHE A 2 -17.92 -14.47 -25.70
C PHE A 2 -18.17 -14.52 -24.17
N LYS A 3 -19.17 -15.28 -23.72
CA LYS A 3 -19.48 -15.45 -22.29
C LYS A 3 -18.38 -16.18 -21.50
N GLN A 4 -17.69 -17.12 -22.16
CA GLN A 4 -16.56 -17.85 -21.55
C GLN A 4 -15.30 -16.96 -21.49
N LEU A 5 -15.10 -16.09 -22.49
CA LEU A 5 -14.03 -15.10 -22.50
C LEU A 5 -14.18 -14.08 -21.36
N LEU A 6 -15.40 -13.60 -21.10
CA LEU A 6 -15.69 -12.68 -20.00
C LEU A 6 -15.42 -13.30 -18.62
N LEU A 7 -15.80 -14.57 -18.44
CA LEU A 7 -15.47 -15.33 -17.23
C LEU A 7 -13.96 -15.46 -17.05
N LEU A 8 -13.23 -15.79 -18.11
CA LEU A 8 -11.77 -15.95 -18.07
C LEU A 8 -11.06 -14.61 -17.76
N LEU A 9 -11.54 -13.50 -18.32
CA LEU A 9 -11.02 -12.15 -18.02
C LEU A 9 -11.30 -11.73 -16.57
N SER A 10 -12.49 -12.04 -16.03
CA SER A 10 -12.80 -11.73 -14.63
C SER A 10 -11.88 -12.46 -13.66
N VAL A 11 -11.57 -13.73 -13.92
CA VAL A 11 -10.61 -14.52 -13.14
C VAL A 11 -9.20 -13.95 -13.28
N LEU A 12 -8.79 -13.56 -14.50
CA LEU A 12 -7.48 -12.96 -14.75
C LEU A 12 -7.29 -11.65 -13.96
N VAL A 13 -8.31 -10.78 -13.93
CA VAL A 13 -8.28 -9.53 -13.16
C VAL A 13 -8.10 -9.80 -11.66
N ILE A 14 -8.84 -10.78 -11.11
CA ILE A 14 -8.73 -11.15 -9.69
C ILE A 14 -7.32 -11.63 -9.35
N VAL A 15 -6.71 -12.47 -10.20
CA VAL A 15 -5.33 -12.97 -10.00
C VAL A 15 -4.31 -11.84 -10.07
N ILE A 16 -4.44 -10.91 -11.02
CA ILE A 16 -3.55 -9.74 -11.14
C ILE A 16 -3.68 -8.82 -9.92
N THR A 17 -4.88 -8.67 -9.36
CA THR A 17 -5.10 -7.83 -8.17
C THR A 17 -4.68 -8.50 -6.87
N ALA A 18 -4.73 -9.84 -6.77
CA ALA A 18 -4.37 -10.59 -5.57
C ALA A 18 -2.86 -10.65 -5.33
N ASP A 19 -2.05 -10.57 -6.39
CA ASP A 19 -0.57 -10.58 -6.29
C ASP A 19 0.02 -9.18 -6.04
N ARG A 20 -0.83 -8.18 -5.78
CA ARG A 20 -0.38 -6.82 -5.44
C ARG A 20 -0.19 -6.69 -3.93
N PRO A 21 1.02 -6.31 -3.47
CA PRO A 21 1.34 -6.32 -2.05
C PRO A 21 0.57 -5.27 -1.22
N HIS A 22 0.06 -4.17 -1.79
CA HIS A 22 -0.75 -3.16 -1.06
C HIS A 22 -1.91 -2.61 -1.93
N PRO A 23 -3.02 -2.13 -1.32
CA PRO A 23 -4.23 -1.71 -2.04
C PRO A 23 -3.98 -0.53 -2.99
N GLU A 24 -4.48 -0.62 -4.23
CA GLU A 24 -4.40 0.47 -5.21
C GLU A 24 -5.49 1.54 -5.03
N ASP A 25 -6.60 1.22 -4.34
CA ASP A 25 -7.67 2.19 -4.11
C ASP A 25 -7.32 3.10 -2.92
N ALA A 26 -6.75 4.25 -3.26
CA ALA A 26 -6.42 5.31 -2.30
C ALA A 26 -7.60 5.70 -1.41
N LYS A 27 -8.82 5.73 -1.96
CA LYS A 27 -10.00 6.15 -1.20
C LYS A 27 -10.36 5.12 -0.14
N GLN A 28 -10.32 3.84 -0.50
CA GLN A 28 -10.62 2.75 0.43
C GLN A 28 -9.55 2.65 1.51
N ALA A 29 -8.27 2.64 1.15
CA ALA A 29 -7.17 2.53 2.11
C ALA A 29 -7.17 3.68 3.14
N ILE A 30 -7.45 4.91 2.70
CA ILE A 30 -7.55 6.06 3.61
C ILE A 30 -8.82 5.95 4.48
N ALA A 31 -9.95 5.52 3.91
CA ALA A 31 -11.19 5.35 4.65
C ALA A 31 -11.06 4.29 5.75
N ASP A 32 -10.40 3.16 5.48
CA ASP A 32 -10.17 2.09 6.45
C ASP A 32 -9.28 2.57 7.61
N LEU A 33 -8.21 3.30 7.31
CA LEU A 33 -7.36 3.92 8.33
C LEU A 33 -8.12 4.95 9.17
N GLN A 34 -8.98 5.76 8.54
CA GLN A 34 -9.84 6.69 9.26
C GLN A 34 -10.88 5.98 10.14
N ALA A 35 -11.46 4.87 9.68
CA ALA A 35 -12.37 4.04 10.46
C ALA A 35 -11.67 3.40 11.68
N ALA A 36 -10.37 3.11 11.57
CA ALA A 36 -9.52 2.70 12.69
C ALA A 36 -9.15 3.85 13.65
N GLY A 37 -9.67 5.06 13.42
CA GLY A 37 -9.45 6.23 14.27
C GLY A 37 -8.12 6.93 14.03
N ILE A 38 -7.49 6.71 12.86
CA ILE A 38 -6.26 7.39 12.44
C ILE A 38 -6.65 8.70 11.75
N ASP A 39 -5.98 9.80 12.10
CA ASP A 39 -6.26 11.08 11.48
C ASP A 39 -5.97 11.04 9.98
N LYS A 40 -6.86 11.66 9.20
CA LYS A 40 -6.77 11.72 7.74
C LYS A 40 -5.39 12.14 7.23
N LYS A 41 -4.71 13.08 7.90
CA LYS A 41 -3.36 13.54 7.52
C LYS A 41 -2.31 12.43 7.61
N TYR A 42 -2.38 11.59 8.65
CA TYR A 42 -1.44 10.48 8.83
C TYR A 42 -1.79 9.30 7.91
N ALA A 43 -3.09 9.07 7.70
CA ALA A 43 -3.55 8.09 6.71
C ALA A 43 -3.09 8.43 5.28
N LEU A 44 -3.18 9.71 4.89
CA LEU A 44 -2.68 10.20 3.60
C LEU A 44 -1.16 10.07 3.47
N GLU A 45 -0.40 10.47 4.49
CA GLU A 45 1.07 10.39 4.46
C GLU A 45 1.54 8.93 4.37
N LEU A 46 0.93 8.02 5.17
CA LEU A 46 1.23 6.60 5.11
C LEU A 46 0.89 5.99 3.74
N PHE A 47 -0.30 6.30 3.20
CA PHE A 47 -0.71 5.85 1.88
C PHE A 47 0.30 6.29 0.80
N HIS A 48 0.77 7.54 0.83
CA HIS A 48 1.76 8.00 -0.14
C HIS A 48 3.10 7.26 -0.05
N ILE A 49 3.56 6.92 1.17
CA ILE A 49 4.78 6.15 1.38
C ILE A 49 4.64 4.75 0.77
N GLU A 50 3.54 4.05 1.07
CA GLU A 50 3.27 2.70 0.55
C GLU A 50 3.05 2.70 -0.97
N HIS A 51 2.30 3.68 -1.46
CA HIS A 51 2.03 3.82 -2.89
C HIS A 51 3.31 4.09 -3.69
N LYS A 52 4.25 4.89 -3.17
CA LYS A 52 5.55 5.13 -3.82
C LYS A 52 6.36 3.84 -3.93
N MET A 53 6.38 3.02 -2.88
CA MET A 53 7.07 1.72 -2.89
C MET A 53 6.43 0.75 -3.90
N ASN A 54 5.09 0.70 -3.95
CA ASN A 54 4.38 -0.14 -4.91
C ASN A 54 4.63 0.26 -6.36
N GLN A 55 4.46 1.54 -6.68
CA GLN A 55 4.75 2.02 -8.03
C GLN A 55 6.21 1.81 -8.40
N GLY A 56 7.14 2.06 -7.47
CA GLY A 56 8.56 1.85 -7.68
C GLY A 56 8.88 0.38 -7.97
N SER A 57 8.36 -0.53 -7.15
CA SER A 57 8.56 -1.98 -7.30
C SER A 57 7.99 -2.51 -8.61
N ALA A 58 6.79 -2.06 -9.00
CA ALA A 58 6.19 -2.42 -10.28
C ALA A 58 7.04 -1.94 -11.47
N LYS A 59 7.58 -0.71 -11.39
CA LYS A 59 8.48 -0.14 -12.42
C LYS A 59 9.86 -0.78 -12.45
N ALA A 60 10.31 -1.36 -11.33
CA ALA A 60 11.60 -2.03 -11.25
C ALA A 60 11.65 -3.34 -12.04
N ASN A 61 10.50 -3.94 -12.37
CA ASN A 61 10.38 -5.14 -13.21
C ASN A 61 11.32 -6.28 -12.79
N GLY A 62 11.44 -6.52 -11.48
CA GLY A 62 12.30 -7.57 -10.92
C GLY A 62 13.80 -7.21 -10.75
N ASP A 63 14.22 -5.99 -11.08
CA ASP A 63 15.58 -5.51 -10.85
C ASP A 63 15.89 -5.41 -9.35
N LYS A 64 16.71 -6.32 -8.86
CA LYS A 64 17.05 -6.46 -7.43
C LYS A 64 17.76 -5.24 -6.86
N GLU A 65 18.61 -4.56 -7.63
CA GLU A 65 19.32 -3.37 -7.14
C GLU A 65 18.37 -2.18 -7.01
N LYS A 66 17.46 -2.00 -7.97
CA LYS A 66 16.42 -0.97 -7.89
C LYS A 66 15.45 -1.24 -6.74
N ILE A 67 15.01 -2.49 -6.58
CA ILE A 67 14.14 -2.88 -5.46
C ILE A 67 14.85 -2.63 -4.12
N LYS A 68 16.14 -2.97 -4.00
CA LYS A 68 16.91 -2.69 -2.77
C LYS A 68 16.93 -1.21 -2.43
N LYS A 69 17.24 -0.34 -3.40
CA LYS A 69 17.23 1.13 -3.20
C LYS A 69 15.85 1.65 -2.80
N LEU A 70 14.79 1.15 -3.45
CA LEU A 70 13.41 1.51 -3.11
C LEU A 70 13.04 1.07 -1.69
N THR A 71 13.45 -0.12 -1.27
CA THR A 71 13.24 -0.61 0.10
C THR A 71 13.99 0.25 1.14
N GLU A 72 15.21 0.67 0.84
CA GLU A 72 15.97 1.58 1.71
C GLU A 72 15.28 2.95 1.85
N GLU A 73 14.80 3.52 0.74
CA GLU A 73 14.01 4.76 0.75
C GLU A 73 12.69 4.60 1.53
N TYR A 74 11.99 3.49 1.32
CA TYR A 74 10.75 3.16 2.02
C TYR A 74 10.97 3.06 3.53
N ASN A 75 12.00 2.31 3.97
CA ASN A 75 12.32 2.14 5.38
C ASN A 75 12.66 3.48 6.04
N LYS A 76 13.42 4.34 5.34
CA LYS A 76 13.74 5.69 5.83
C LYS A 76 12.48 6.55 5.95
N ALA A 77 11.61 6.52 4.95
CA ALA A 77 10.35 7.27 4.95
C ALA A 77 9.43 6.79 6.09
N LYS A 78 9.27 5.48 6.24
CA LYS A 78 8.45 4.85 7.30
C LYS A 78 8.99 5.17 8.69
N SER A 79 10.30 5.08 8.91
CA SER A 79 10.91 5.46 10.19
C SER A 79 10.68 6.94 10.52
N ASN A 80 10.77 7.83 9.54
CA ASN A 80 10.49 9.25 9.74
C ASN A 80 9.01 9.51 10.03
N PHE A 81 8.11 8.79 9.37
CA PHE A 81 6.67 8.86 9.64
C PHE A 81 6.36 8.41 11.08
N GLU A 82 6.90 7.27 11.52
CA GLU A 82 6.72 6.74 12.87
C GLU A 82 7.23 7.68 13.98
N LYS A 83 8.26 8.49 13.68
CA LYS A 83 8.77 9.52 14.61
C LYS A 83 7.88 10.76 14.68
N LYS A 84 7.14 11.09 13.61
CA LYS A 84 6.29 12.29 13.52
C LYS A 84 4.88 12.04 14.04
N ILE A 85 4.37 10.83 13.86
CA ILE A 85 3.02 10.47 14.28
C ILE A 85 2.92 10.44 15.82
N PRO A 86 1.87 11.02 16.42
CA PRO A 86 1.65 10.94 17.86
C PRO A 86 1.56 9.49 18.32
N LYS A 87 2.06 9.21 19.53
CA LYS A 87 2.06 7.85 20.10
C LYS A 87 0.69 7.18 20.08
N GLU A 88 -0.37 7.93 20.42
CA GLU A 88 -1.74 7.42 20.39
C GLU A 88 -2.19 6.98 18.99
N GLN A 89 -1.83 7.76 17.96
CA GLN A 89 -2.14 7.47 16.57
C GLN A 89 -1.30 6.30 16.05
N LEU A 90 -0.03 6.19 16.48
CA LEU A 90 0.83 5.05 16.20
C LEU A 90 0.30 3.76 16.81
N ASP A 91 -0.23 3.80 18.03
CA ASP A 91 -0.79 2.62 18.70
C ASP A 91 -2.08 2.15 18.01
N LYS A 92 -2.92 3.08 17.53
CA LYS A 92 -4.10 2.76 16.69
C LYS A 92 -3.67 2.11 15.37
N LEU A 93 -2.66 2.67 14.71
CA LEU A 93 -2.11 2.11 13.48
C LEU A 93 -1.55 0.70 13.69
N LYS A 94 -0.77 0.49 14.75
CA LYS A 94 -0.23 -0.84 15.08
C LYS A 94 -1.33 -1.88 15.35
N LYS A 95 -2.41 -1.48 16.02
CA LYS A 95 -3.58 -2.36 16.25
C LYS A 95 -4.32 -2.70 14.96
N PHE A 96 -4.39 -1.77 14.02
CA PHE A 96 -5.03 -2.00 12.72
C PHE A 96 -4.20 -2.95 11.83
N LEU A 97 -2.87 -2.87 11.92
CA LEU A 97 -1.94 -3.66 11.11
C LEU A 97 -1.58 -5.04 11.71
N ALA A 98 -1.96 -5.32 12.96
CA ALA A 98 -1.69 -6.57 13.67
C ALA A 98 -2.81 -7.58 13.47
#